data_AF-A0A1V5ZX71-F1
#
_entry.id   AF-A0A1V5ZX71-F1
#
_cell.length_a   1.000
_cell.length_b   1.000
_cell.length_c   1.000
_cell.angle_alpha   90.00
_cell.angle_beta   90.00
_cell.angle_gamma   90.00
#
_symmetry.space_group_name_H-M   'P 1'
#
loop_
_entity.id
_entity.type
_entity.pdbx_description
1 polymer ?
#
loop_
_entity_poly.entity_id
_entity_poly.type
_entity_poly.pdbx_seq_one_letter_code
_entity_poly.pdbx_strand_id
1 'polypeptide(L)'
;MNEKIKIIRQHGKTARGQKEILKHLSGQKLTFKQAIFAKCYDCMNYFSDGKIDCKIPSCPLYPFMAYKENREKKSTKTHKTGEYVQTRAAMLSKSILTL
;
A
#
# COMPACT_ATOMS: atom_id res chain seq x y z
N MET A 1 11.28 26.64 7.36
CA MET A 1 11.48 25.18 7.45
C MET A 1 10.33 24.60 8.28
N ASN A 2 9.63 23.57 7.80
CA ASN A 2 8.46 23.02 8.48
C ASN A 2 8.86 22.38 9.82
N GLU A 3 8.30 22.86 10.93
CA GLU A 3 8.66 22.42 12.29
C GLU A 3 8.40 20.92 12.49
N LYS A 4 7.35 20.36 11.86
CA LYS A 4 7.10 18.92 11.88
C LYS A 4 8.25 18.09 11.31
N ILE A 5 8.94 18.59 10.28
CA ILE A 5 10.09 17.88 9.69
C ILE A 5 11.22 17.71 10.71
N LYS A 6 11.46 18.72 11.56
CA LYS A 6 12.49 18.63 12.61
C LYS A 6 12.11 17.58 13.66
N ILE A 7 10.88 17.65 14.16
CA ILE A 7 10.34 16.68 15.15
C ILE A 7 10.45 15.24 14.62
N ILE A 8 10.03 15.00 13.37
CA ILE A 8 10.09 13.68 12.75
C ILE A 8 11.54 13.18 12.65
N ARG A 9 12.49 14.05 12.32
CA ARG A 9 13.91 13.68 12.20
C ARG A 9 14.56 13.41 13.56
N GLN A 10 14.13 14.10 14.61
CA GLN A 10 14.70 13.96 15.96
C GLN A 10 14.09 12.80 16.75
N HIS A 11 12.78 12.61 16.66
CA HIS A 11 12.04 11.70 17.53
C HIS A 11 11.33 10.56 16.79
N GLY A 12 11.08 10.71 15.48
CA GLY A 12 10.34 9.73 14.71
C GLY A 12 11.16 8.48 14.42
N LYS A 13 10.57 7.29 14.59
CA LYS A 13 11.23 6.03 14.22
C LYS A 13 11.27 5.85 12.71
N THR A 14 12.28 5.14 12.23
CA THR A 14 12.38 4.70 10.83
C THR A 14 11.31 3.64 10.53
N ALA A 15 10.13 4.05 10.06
CA ALA A 15 8.98 3.18 9.78
C ALA A 15 8.31 3.52 8.45
N ARG A 16 7.40 2.66 7.97
CA ARG A 16 6.59 2.95 6.78
C ARG A 16 5.76 4.22 7.04
N GLY A 17 5.70 5.10 6.05
CA GLY A 17 5.04 6.39 6.15
C GLY A 17 5.97 7.55 6.49
N GLN A 18 7.17 7.31 7.04
CA GLN A 18 8.12 8.39 7.38
C GLN A 18 8.57 9.16 6.14
N LYS A 19 9.01 8.45 5.09
CA LYS A 19 9.46 9.09 3.84
C LYS A 19 8.29 9.78 3.15
N GLU A 20 7.11 9.17 3.20
CA GLU A 20 5.88 9.70 2.59
C GLU A 20 5.42 10.98 3.29
N ILE A 21 5.43 11.05 4.63
CA ILE A 21 5.06 12.27 5.34
C ILE A 21 6.11 13.37 5.09
N LEU A 22 7.40 13.05 5.08
CA LEU A 22 8.46 14.02 4.76
C LEU A 22 8.32 14.55 3.33
N LYS A 23 7.97 13.68 2.39
CA LYS A 23 7.68 14.02 0.99
C LYS A 23 6.46 14.94 0.87
N HIS A 24 5.39 14.67 1.61
CA HIS A 24 4.23 15.55 1.66
C HIS A 24 4.55 16.92 2.28
N LEU A 25 5.27 16.93 3.40
CA LEU A 25 5.66 18.17 4.09
C LEU A 25 6.65 19.02 3.29
N SER A 26 7.33 18.45 2.29
CA SER A 26 8.15 19.17 1.31
C SER A 26 7.38 19.61 0.06
N GLY A 27 6.05 19.46 0.04
CA GLY A 27 5.17 19.91 -1.05
C GLY A 27 5.06 18.94 -2.22
N GLN A 28 5.66 17.75 -2.13
CA GLN A 28 5.59 16.76 -3.22
C GLN A 28 4.32 15.90 -3.14
N LYS A 29 3.86 15.45 -4.31
CA LYS A 29 2.66 14.61 -4.42
C LYS A 29 2.89 13.19 -3.90
N LEU A 30 1.87 12.63 -3.27
CA LEU A 30 1.80 11.23 -2.84
C LEU A 30 0.80 10.46 -3.70
N THR A 31 1.05 9.17 -3.90
CA THR A 31 0.00 8.23 -4.34
C THR A 31 -0.98 7.97 -3.19
N PHE A 32 -2.16 7.42 -3.49
CA PHE A 32 -3.14 7.06 -2.45
C PHE A 32 -2.55 6.17 -1.35
N LYS A 33 -1.81 5.13 -1.74
CA LYS A 33 -1.17 4.21 -0.77
C LYS A 33 -0.11 4.90 0.07
N GLN A 34 0.67 5.81 -0.53
CA GLN A 34 1.65 6.61 0.19
C GLN A 34 0.98 7.56 1.19
N ALA A 35 -0.12 8.21 0.81
CA ALA A 35 -0.87 9.09 1.68
C ALA A 35 -1.45 8.35 2.90
N ILE A 36 -1.97 7.13 2.70
CA ILE A 36 -2.42 6.27 3.81
C ILE A 36 -1.27 5.99 4.78
N PHE A 37 -0.10 5.58 4.27
CA PHE A 37 1.05 5.30 5.14
C PHE A 37 1.57 6.55 5.85
N ALA A 38 1.64 7.70 5.17
CA ALA A 38 1.98 8.98 5.78
C ALA A 38 1.03 9.32 6.93
N LYS A 39 -0.28 9.12 6.73
CA LYS A 39 -1.30 9.38 7.75
C LYS A 39 -1.19 8.42 8.93
N CYS A 40 -0.95 7.13 8.70
CA CYS A 40 -0.71 6.18 9.78
C CYS A 40 0.54 6.54 10.59
N TYR A 41 1.60 7.00 9.94
CA TYR A 41 2.83 7.44 10.61
C TYR A 41 2.60 8.68 11.50
N ASP A 42 1.88 9.69 10.99
CA ASP A 42 1.48 10.88 11.76
C ASP A 42 0.52 10.53 12.91
N CYS A 43 -0.48 9.68 12.65
CA CYS A 43 -1.47 9.25 13.65
C CYS A 43 -0.87 8.45 14.80
N MET A 44 0.13 7.61 14.52
CA MET A 44 0.81 6.77 15.52
C MET A 44 1.96 7.50 16.22
N ASN A 45 1.91 8.84 16.25
CA ASN A 45 2.95 9.69 16.84
C ASN A 45 4.35 9.32 16.34
N TYR A 46 4.50 9.18 15.02
CA TYR A 46 5.75 8.80 14.36
C TYR A 46 6.33 7.46 14.84
N PHE A 47 5.46 6.59 15.37
CA PHE A 47 5.80 5.32 15.99
C PHE A 47 6.84 5.44 17.11
N SER A 48 6.78 6.52 17.92
CA SER A 48 7.68 6.73 19.07
C SER A 48 7.79 5.47 19.95
N ASP A 49 6.65 4.81 20.15
CA ASP A 49 6.53 3.69 21.10
C ASP A 49 6.83 2.33 20.44
N GLY A 50 6.91 2.27 19.10
CA GLY A 50 7.20 1.04 18.37
C GLY A 50 6.36 0.87 17.10
N LYS A 51 6.80 -0.04 16.23
CA LYS A 51 6.11 -0.39 14.97
C LYS A 51 5.03 -1.44 15.24
N ILE A 52 4.00 -1.05 15.99
CA ILE A 52 2.94 -1.96 16.46
C ILE A 52 1.63 -1.75 15.68
N ASP A 53 0.75 -2.74 15.80
CA ASP A 53 -0.63 -2.61 15.36
C ASP A 53 -1.38 -1.61 16.25
N CYS A 54 -2.11 -0.67 15.64
CA CYS A 54 -2.88 0.32 16.39
C CYS A 54 -4.17 -0.24 17.00
N LYS A 55 -4.66 -1.38 16.49
CA LYS A 55 -5.85 -2.09 17.00
C LYS A 55 -7.10 -1.20 17.13
N ILE A 56 -7.35 -0.35 16.12
CA ILE A 56 -8.55 0.52 16.04
C ILE A 56 -9.46 0.06 14.88
N PRO A 57 -10.36 -0.93 15.08
CA PRO A 57 -11.19 -1.47 13.99
C PRO A 57 -12.16 -0.46 13.36
N SER A 58 -12.58 0.56 14.10
CA SER A 58 -13.46 1.63 13.62
C SER A 58 -12.74 2.64 12.71
N CYS A 59 -11.40 2.63 12.68
CA CYS A 59 -10.64 3.50 11.81
C CYS A 59 -10.80 3.03 10.35
N PRO A 60 -11.24 3.90 9.42
CA PRO A 60 -11.45 3.52 8.02
C PRO A 60 -10.14 3.13 7.32
N LEU A 61 -8.99 3.55 7.86
CA LEU A 61 -7.67 3.20 7.33
C LEU A 61 -7.08 1.92 7.96
N TYR A 62 -7.69 1.37 9.01
CA TYR A 62 -7.20 0.19 9.71
C TYR A 62 -6.94 -1.03 8.80
N PRO A 63 -7.81 -1.36 7.81
CA PRO A 63 -7.54 -2.46 6.89
C PRO A 63 -6.25 -2.30 6.06
N PHE A 64 -5.76 -1.07 5.92
CA PHE A 64 -4.58 -0.72 5.13
C PHE A 64 -3.34 -0.47 5.98
N MET A 65 -3.45 -0.55 7.31
CA MET A 65 -2.36 -0.30 8.24
C MET A 65 -1.15 -1.22 7.97
N ALA A 66 0.03 -0.59 7.88
CA ALA A 66 1.29 -1.24 7.52
C ALA A 66 1.72 -2.36 8.47
N TYR A 67 1.42 -2.22 9.76
CA TYR A 67 1.82 -3.14 10.84
C TYR A 67 0.64 -3.88 11.46
N LYS A 68 -0.49 -3.96 10.73
CA LYS A 68 -1.66 -4.73 11.18
C LYS A 68 -1.26 -6.19 11.42
N GLU A 69 -1.54 -6.70 12.62
CA GLU A 69 -1.34 -8.10 12.98
C GLU A 69 -2.30 -8.99 12.17
N ASN A 70 -1.91 -10.24 11.92
CA ASN A 70 -2.71 -11.23 11.19
C ASN A 70 -3.19 -10.74 9.81
N ARG A 71 -2.44 -9.85 9.16
CA ARG A 71 -2.76 -9.42 7.80
C ARG A 71 -2.67 -10.61 6.85
N GLU A 72 -3.82 -10.99 6.29
CA GLU A 72 -3.88 -12.01 5.25
C GLU A 72 -2.87 -11.68 4.15
N LYS A 73 -1.85 -12.52 4.02
CA LYS A 73 -0.92 -12.43 2.90
C LYS A 73 -1.72 -12.87 1.69
N LYS A 74 -2.05 -11.94 0.79
CA LYS A 74 -2.54 -12.33 -0.55
C LYS A 74 -1.48 -13.26 -1.13
N SER A 75 -1.84 -14.53 -1.32
CA SER A 75 -0.99 -15.46 -2.02
C SER A 75 -0.66 -14.85 -3.39
N THR A 76 0.62 -14.86 -3.76
CA THR A 76 1.00 -14.61 -5.14
C THR A 76 0.23 -15.63 -5.97
N LYS A 77 -0.69 -15.15 -6.82
CA LYS A 77 -1.36 -16.02 -7.78
C LYS A 77 -0.26 -16.63 -8.64
N THR A 78 0.07 -17.91 -8.41
CA THR A 78 0.85 -18.69 -9.35
C THR A 78 0.08 -18.64 -10.65
N HIS A 79 0.65 -17.99 -11.67
CA HIS A 79 0.12 -18.12 -13.02
C HIS A 79 0.18 -19.61 -13.36
N LYS A 80 -0.98 -20.29 -13.39
CA LYS A 80 -1.06 -21.63 -13.92
C LYS A 80 -0.73 -21.51 -15.41
N THR A 81 0.49 -21.87 -15.79
CA THR A 81 0.86 -22.13 -17.18
C THR A 81 0.06 -23.36 -17.61
N GLY A 82 -1.12 -23.17 -18.19
CA GLY A 82 -1.92 -24.31 -18.64
C GLY A 82 -3.41 -24.11 -18.85
N GLU A 83 -3.96 -22.90 -18.76
CA GLU A 83 -5.33 -22.65 -19.24
C GLU A 83 -5.27 -21.99 -20.62
N TYR A 84 -5.62 -22.74 -21.66
CA TYR A 84 -5.81 -22.21 -23.01
C TYR A 84 -7.01 -21.24 -22.98
N VAL A 85 -6.73 -19.96 -22.70
CA VAL A 85 -7.72 -18.91 -22.82
C VAL A 85 -7.95 -18.70 -24.31
N GLN A 86 -9.02 -19.29 -24.86
CA GLN A 86 -9.47 -19.01 -26.23
C GLN A 86 -9.78 -17.51 -26.34
N THR A 87 -8.84 -16.76 -26.91
CA THR A 87 -9.07 -15.36 -27.23
C THR A 87 -10.13 -15.30 -28.33
N ARG A 88 -10.96 -14.24 -28.34
CA ARG A 88 -11.97 -14.02 -29.41
C ARG A 88 -11.37 -14.12 -30.82
N ALA A 89 -10.11 -13.69 -30.98
CA ALA A 89 -9.37 -13.82 -32.24
C ALA A 89 -9.15 -15.29 -32.66
N ALA A 90 -8.87 -16.18 -31.71
CA ALA A 90 -8.68 -17.61 -31.96
C ALA A 90 -9.99 -18.36 -32.29
N MET A 91 -11.16 -17.83 -31.89
CA MET A 91 -12.46 -18.40 -32.29
C MET A 91 -12.86 -18.01 -33.72
N LEU A 92 -12.50 -16.80 -34.18
CA LEU A 92 -12.87 -16.30 -35.50
C LEU A 92 -12.10 -16.99 -36.64
N SER A 93 -10.86 -17.42 -36.43
CA SER A 93 -10.06 -18.12 -37.45
C SER A 93 -10.57 -19.52 -37.77
N LYS A 94 -11.24 -20.20 -36.82
CA LYS A 94 -11.85 -21.52 -37.05
C LYS A 94 -13.12 -21.48 -37.90
N SER A 95 -13.82 -20.35 -37.92
CA SER A 95 -15.07 -20.19 -38.68
C SER A 95 -14.83 -19.94 -40.17
N ILE A 96 -13.64 -19.48 -40.57
CA ILE A 96 -13.29 -19.23 -41.98
C ILE A 96 -12.79 -20.50 -42.66
N LEU A 97 -12.27 -21.48 -41.91
CA LEU A 97 -11.72 -22.73 -42.45
C LEU A 97 -12.75 -23.87 -42.61
N THR A 98 -14.03 -23.61 -42.35
CA THR A 98 -15.12 -24.59 -42.44
C THR A 98 -16.14 -24.30 -43.55
N LEU A 99 -15.80 -23.39 -44.48
CA LEU A 99 -16.48 -23.15 -45.75
C LEU A 99 -15.52 -23.52 -46.89
#